data_AF-R7T4I6-F1
#
_entry.id   AF-R7T4I6-F1
#
_cell.length_a   1.000
_cell.length_b   1.000
_cell.length_c   1.000
_cell.angle_alpha   90.00
_cell.angle_beta   90.00
_cell.angle_gamma   90.00
#
_symmetry.space_group_name_H-M   'P 1'
#
loop_
_entity.id
_entity.type
_entity.pdbx_description
1 polymer ?
#
loop_
_entity_poly.entity_id
_entity_poly.type
_entity_poly.pdbx_seq_one_letter_code
_entity_poly.pdbx_strand_id
1 'polypeptide(L)'
;IFPPEQINQTQSALFVKKLLAVAVSNIAYIRAIFPEHAFGDRSLEDLSLKILRADSTCGGATTVVKWMKGCFDAIDKKYVSQF
;
A
#
# COMPACT_ATOMS: atom_id res chain seq x y z
N ILE A 1 10.90 22.32 -6.79
CA ILE A 1 11.46 21.27 -7.67
C ILE A 1 12.34 20.43 -6.78
N PHE A 2 11.92 19.19 -6.49
CA PHE A 2 12.56 18.32 -5.50
C PHE A 2 14.06 18.14 -5.82
N PRO A 3 14.95 18.17 -4.81
CA PRO A 3 16.37 18.05 -5.04
C PRO A 3 16.69 16.68 -5.65
N PRO A 4 17.73 16.57 -6.49
CA PRO A 4 18.22 15.30 -6.99
C PRO A 4 19.02 14.61 -5.88
N GLU A 5 18.41 14.33 -4.74
CA GLU A 5 18.89 13.21 -3.94
C GLU A 5 18.67 11.99 -4.81
N GLN A 6 19.76 11.30 -5.12
CA GLN A 6 19.77 10.12 -5.97
C GLN A 6 19.10 8.98 -5.18
N ILE A 7 17.77 9.02 -5.06
CA ILE A 7 16.95 7.96 -4.48
C ILE A 7 17.26 6.73 -5.34
N ASN A 8 17.91 5.74 -4.73
CA ASN A 8 18.30 4.56 -5.47
C ASN A 8 17.04 3.79 -5.93
N GLN A 9 17.15 3.00 -7.00
CA GLN A 9 16.00 2.26 -7.55
C GLN A 9 15.27 1.43 -6.48
N THR A 10 15.99 0.89 -5.50
CA THR A 10 15.43 0.11 -4.39
C THR A 10 14.56 0.96 -3.46
N GLN A 11 14.99 2.17 -3.12
CA GLN A 11 14.22 3.12 -2.33
C GLN A 11 12.97 3.59 -3.09
N SER A 12 13.10 3.89 -4.39
CA SER A 12 11.95 4.23 -5.24
C SER A 12 10.94 3.07 -5.31
N ALA A 13 11.41 1.84 -5.51
CA ALA A 13 10.54 0.66 -5.53
C ALA A 13 9.84 0.44 -4.18
N LEU A 14 10.56 0.58 -3.07
CA LEU A 14 9.97 0.49 -1.72
C LEU A 14 8.92 1.57 -1.49
N PHE A 15 9.20 2.80 -1.93
CA PHE A 15 8.27 3.92 -1.84
C PHE A 15 6.98 3.64 -2.63
N VAL A 16 7.09 3.21 -3.89
CA VAL A 16 5.93 2.89 -4.73
C VAL A 16 5.07 1.79 -4.12
N LYS A 17 5.67 0.74 -3.56
CA LYS A 17 4.91 -0.31 -2.86
C LYS A 17 4.15 0.21 -1.65
N LYS A 18 4.79 1.06 -0.84
CA LYS A 18 4.14 1.69 0.32
C LYS A 18 3.01 2.61 -0.13
N LEU A 19 3.23 3.42 -1.16
CA LEU A 19 2.22 4.31 -1.73
C LEU A 19 1.02 3.53 -2.26
N LEU A 20 1.24 2.41 -2.96
CA LEU A 20 0.18 1.52 -3.42
C LEU A 20 -0.65 0.98 -2.24
N ALA A 21 0.00 0.51 -1.18
CA ALA A 21 -0.67 0.01 0.02
C ALA A 21 -1.56 1.07 0.67
N VAL A 22 -1.03 2.29 0.81
CA VAL A 22 -1.75 3.44 1.39
C VAL A 22 -2.94 3.83 0.51
N ALA A 23 -2.73 3.97 -0.80
CA ALA A 23 -3.79 4.40 -1.73
C ALA A 23 -4.96 3.40 -1.76
N VAL A 24 -4.67 2.10 -1.90
CA VAL A 24 -5.69 1.05 -1.91
C VAL A 24 -6.43 1.00 -0.58
N SER A 25 -5.71 1.08 0.54
CA SER A 25 -6.34 1.06 1.87
C SER A 25 -7.23 2.29 2.10
N ASN A 26 -6.77 3.47 1.69
CA ASN A 26 -7.52 4.72 1.83
C ASN A 26 -8.80 4.72 0.99
N ILE A 27 -8.74 4.26 -0.26
CA ILE A 27 -9.93 4.10 -1.10
C ILE A 27 -10.91 3.12 -0.46
N ALA A 28 -10.43 1.96 0.02
CA ALA A 28 -11.26 0.96 0.65
C ALA A 28 -11.93 1.48 1.95
N TYR A 29 -11.22 2.29 2.73
CA TYR A 29 -11.73 2.88 3.96
C TYR A 29 -12.76 3.97 3.68
N ILE A 30 -12.43 4.99 2.86
CA ILE A 30 -13.32 6.13 2.57
C ILE A 30 -14.62 5.67 1.88
N ARG A 31 -14.55 4.61 1.07
CA ARG A 31 -15.72 4.03 0.41
C ARG A 31 -16.47 2.98 1.26
N ALA A 32 -16.03 2.74 2.50
CA ALA A 32 -16.59 1.75 3.41
C ALA A 32 -16.73 0.35 2.76
N ILE A 33 -15.77 -0.05 1.93
CA ILE A 33 -15.78 -1.35 1.24
C ILE A 33 -15.66 -2.51 2.25
N PHE A 34 -14.91 -2.27 3.33
CA PHE A 34 -14.66 -3.24 4.39
C PHE A 34 -15.00 -2.64 5.77
N PRO A 35 -15.32 -3.46 6.77
CA PRO A 35 -15.60 -3.00 8.12
C PRO A 35 -14.36 -2.42 8.81
N GLU A 36 -14.56 -1.61 9.84
CA GLU A 36 -13.47 -0.89 10.52
C GLU A 36 -12.38 -1.81 11.10
N HIS A 37 -12.76 -2.97 11.64
CA HIS A 37 -11.80 -3.96 12.17
C HIS A 37 -10.88 -4.57 11.11
N ALA A 38 -11.18 -4.39 9.80
CA ALA A 38 -10.29 -4.79 8.71
C ALA A 38 -9.11 -3.83 8.51
N PHE A 39 -9.13 -2.67 9.16
CA PHE A 39 -8.08 -1.67 9.10
C PHE A 39 -7.32 -1.59 10.43
N GLY A 40 -6.06 -1.20 10.34
CA GLY A 40 -5.24 -0.79 11.48
C GLY A 40 -4.79 0.65 11.30
N ASP A 41 -4.65 1.34 12.42
CA ASP A 41 -4.17 2.72 12.45
C ASP A 41 -2.64 2.78 12.37
N ARG A 42 -2.14 3.67 11.52
CA ARG A 42 -0.72 3.98 11.36
C ARG A 42 -0.54 5.49 11.25
N SER A 43 0.40 6.05 11.99
CA SER A 43 0.76 7.45 11.88
C SER A 43 2.03 7.60 11.03
N LEU A 44 2.00 8.51 10.08
CA LEU A 44 3.17 8.97 9.33
C LEU A 44 3.23 10.48 9.44
N GLU A 45 4.17 10.98 10.23
CA GLU A 45 4.22 12.41 10.61
C GLU A 45 2.86 12.83 11.22
N ASP A 46 2.22 13.85 10.65
CA ASP A 46 0.91 14.36 11.08
C ASP A 46 -0.28 13.65 10.39
N LEU A 47 -0.02 12.65 9.54
CA LEU A 47 -1.05 11.92 8.81
C LEU A 47 -1.43 10.62 9.53
N SER A 48 -2.70 10.52 9.93
CA SER A 48 -3.30 9.26 10.39
C SER A 48 -3.83 8.46 9.20
N LEU A 49 -3.34 7.23 9.06
CA LEU A 49 -3.65 6.32 7.95
C LEU A 49 -4.39 5.09 8.45
N LYS A 50 -5.43 4.71 7.70
CA LYS A 50 -6.11 3.41 7.85
C LYS A 50 -5.52 2.44 6.83
N ILE A 51 -4.87 1.38 7.33
CA ILE A 51 -4.18 0.39 6.50
C ILE A 51 -4.87 -0.96 6.60
N LEU A 52 -5.13 -1.62 5.46
CA LEU A 52 -5.71 -2.96 5.45
C LEU A 52 -4.82 -3.97 6.17
N ARG A 53 -5.45 -4.78 7.01
CA ARG A 53 -4.79 -5.80 7.82
C ARG A 53 -4.74 -7.14 7.11
N ALA A 54 -3.55 -7.74 7.04
CA ALA A 54 -3.36 -9.07 6.48
C ALA A 54 -3.97 -10.19 7.36
N ASP A 55 -4.11 -9.93 8.66
CA ASP A 55 -4.65 -10.82 9.69
C ASP A 55 -6.11 -10.51 10.01
N SER A 56 -6.81 -9.76 9.14
CA SER A 56 -8.23 -9.49 9.31
C SER A 56 -9.05 -10.76 9.20
N THR A 57 -10.09 -10.88 10.04
CA THR A 57 -11.14 -11.89 9.90
C THR A 57 -12.04 -11.63 8.68
N CYS A 58 -11.95 -10.44 8.06
CA CYS A 58 -12.63 -10.12 6.81
C CYS A 58 -11.88 -10.76 5.63
N GLY A 59 -12.42 -11.87 5.10
CA GLY A 59 -11.81 -12.59 3.98
C GLY A 59 -11.62 -11.75 2.71
N GLY A 60 -12.50 -10.76 2.47
CA GLY A 60 -12.37 -9.82 1.35
C GLY A 60 -11.14 -8.92 1.48
N ALA A 61 -10.94 -8.33 2.67
CA ALA A 61 -9.77 -7.51 2.96
C ALA A 61 -8.47 -8.31 2.83
N THR A 62 -8.44 -9.53 3.38
CA THR A 62 -7.28 -10.42 3.30
C THR A 62 -6.95 -10.81 1.85
N THR A 63 -7.96 -11.01 1.00
CA THR A 63 -7.79 -11.24 -0.44
C THR A 63 -7.14 -10.05 -1.13
N VAL A 64 -7.61 -8.83 -0.86
CA VAL A 64 -7.02 -7.60 -1.43
C VAL A 64 -5.57 -7.43 -1.01
N VAL A 65 -5.26 -7.68 0.27
CA VAL A 65 -3.87 -7.65 0.76
C VAL A 65 -2.99 -8.68 0.04
N LYS A 66 -3.50 -9.87 -0.26
CA LYS A 66 -2.78 -10.88 -1.05
C LYS A 66 -2.49 -10.39 -2.47
N TRP A 67 -3.46 -9.76 -3.15
CA TRP A 67 -3.25 -9.18 -4.48
C TRP A 67 -2.19 -8.08 -4.46
N MET A 68 -2.22 -7.18 -3.46
CA MET A 68 -1.19 -6.15 -3.30
C MET A 68 0.21 -6.75 -3.14
N LYS A 69 0.37 -7.84 -2.38
CA LYS A 69 1.65 -8.55 -2.28
C LYS A 69 2.12 -9.09 -3.63
N GLY A 70 1.20 -9.57 -4.47
CA GLY A 70 1.50 -9.95 -5.86
C GLY A 70 2.00 -8.77 -6.70
N CYS A 71 1.38 -7.59 -6.55
CA CYS A 71 1.85 -6.37 -7.20
C CYS A 71 3.26 -5.98 -6.73
N PHE A 72 3.58 -6.15 -5.44
CA PHE A 72 4.90 -5.85 -4.89
C PHE A 72 5.98 -6.75 -5.51
N ASP A 73 5.70 -8.04 -5.66
CA ASP A 73 6.59 -9.00 -6.33
C ASP A 73 6.80 -8.64 -7.81
N ALA A 74 5.74 -8.22 -8.50
CA ALA A 74 5.85 -7.75 -9.89
C ALA A 74 6.72 -6.49 -10.02
N ILE A 75 6.66 -5.56 -9.04
CA ILE A 75 7.53 -4.39 -8.98
C ILE A 75 9.00 -4.80 -8.75
N ASP A 76 9.26 -5.72 -7.82
CA ASP A 76 10.63 -6.22 -7.56
C ASP A 76 11.25 -6.89 -8.77
N LYS A 77 10.44 -7.66 -9.50
CA LYS A 77 10.85 -8.36 -10.72
C LYS A 77 10.89 -7.45 -11.95
N LYS A 78 10.63 -6.15 -11.78
CA LYS A 78 10.60 -5.15 -12.87
C LYS A 78 9.65 -5.52 -14.01
N TYR A 79 8.57 -6.24 -13.70
CA TYR A 79 7.53 -6.59 -14.68
C TYR A 79 6.65 -5.40 -15.05
N VAL A 80 6.58 -4.40 -14.17
CA VAL A 80 5.86 -3.15 -14.42
C VAL A 80 6.83 -2.18 -15.10
N SER A 81 6.89 -2.24 -16.42
CA SER A 81 7.85 -1.51 -17.27
C SER A 81 7.33 -0.18 -17.80
N GLN A 82 6.18 0.32 -17.33
CA GLN A 82 5.61 1.61 -17.72
C GLN A 82 5.30 2.47 -16.50
N PHE A 83 6.21 3.39 -16.19
CA PHE A 83 5.92 4.70 -15.61
C PHE A 83 6.95 5.71 -16.16
#